data_AF-A0A8T6EKL3-F1
#
_entry.id   AF-A0A8T6EKL3-F1
#
_cell.length_a   1.000
_cell.length_b   1.000
_cell.length_c   1.000
_cell.angle_alpha   90.00
_cell.angle_beta   90.00
_cell.angle_gamma   90.00
#
_symmetry.space_group_name_H-M   'P 1'
#
loop_
_entity.id
_entity.type
_entity.pdbx_description
1 polymer ?
#
loop_
_entity_poly.entity_id
_entity_poly.type
_entity_poly.pdbx_seq_one_letter_code
_entity_poly.pdbx_strand_id
1 'polypeptide(L)'
;MYFRIYEHPNHARGCLEEFRQRYNQVRPHWALRPAENEDPWTPAEVYEQGRTIIIPQWQGWAKAAQKKLEEQLDRTNGERLAA
;
A
#
# COMPACT_ATOMS: atom_id res chain seq x y z
N MET A 1 -21.77 1.39 11.14
CA MET A 1 -20.80 2.47 10.89
C MET A 1 -20.73 3.32 12.15
N TYR A 2 -19.62 3.28 12.89
CA TYR A 2 -19.46 4.06 14.12
C TYR A 2 -18.74 5.36 13.76
N PHE A 3 -19.47 6.49 13.81
CA PHE A 3 -18.84 7.81 13.77
C PHE A 3 -18.41 8.16 15.19
N ARG A 4 -17.11 8.39 15.39
CA ARG A 4 -16.58 8.89 16.67
C ARG A 4 -16.66 10.41 16.64
N ILE A 5 -17.50 11.00 17.49
CA ILE A 5 -17.53 12.44 17.69
C ILE A 5 -16.35 12.81 18.59
N TYR A 6 -15.54 13.77 18.15
CA TYR A 6 -14.42 14.27 18.95
C TYR A 6 -14.90 15.33 19.92
N GLU A 7 -14.41 15.28 21.16
CA GLU A 7 -14.80 16.22 22.21
C GLU A 7 -14.14 17.60 22.04
N HIS A 8 -12.87 17.62 21.61
CA HIS A 8 -12.08 18.82 21.35
C HIS A 8 -10.92 18.51 20.38
N PRO A 9 -10.25 19.51 19.80
CA PRO A 9 -9.21 19.29 18.78
C PRO A 9 -8.06 18.37 19.22
N ASN A 10 -7.63 18.43 20.49
CA ASN A 10 -6.58 17.53 20.99
C ASN A 10 -7.01 16.07 21.08
N HIS A 11 -8.28 15.79 21.42
CA HIS A 11 -8.83 14.43 21.41
C HIS A 11 -8.84 13.89 19.99
N ALA A 12 -9.24 14.72 19.01
CA ALA A 12 -9.18 14.33 17.59
C ALA A 12 -7.77 13.93 17.15
N ARG A 13 -6.75 14.72 17.50
CA ARG A 13 -5.34 14.38 17.18
C ARG A 13 -4.91 13.06 17.79
N GLY A 14 -5.23 12.82 19.07
CA GLY A 14 -4.93 11.56 19.74
C GLY A 14 -5.59 10.36 19.07
N CYS A 15 -6.87 10.46 18.70
CA CYS A 15 -7.58 9.39 17.99
C CYS A 15 -7.01 9.12 16.60
N LEU A 16 -6.64 10.16 15.86
CA LEU A 16 -6.05 10.02 14.53
C LEU A 16 -4.67 9.37 14.61
N GLU A 17 -3.87 9.71 15.63
CA GLU A 17 -2.57 9.09 15.86
C GLU A 17 -2.70 7.60 16.23
N GLU A 18 -3.65 7.27 17.12
CA GLU A 18 -3.96 5.87 17.44
C GLU A 18 -4.36 5.08 16.19
N PHE A 19 -5.23 5.68 15.35
CA PHE A 19 -5.62 5.07 14.09
C PHE A 19 -4.43 4.88 13.15
N ARG A 20 -3.59 5.90 12.99
CA ARG A 20 -2.39 5.87 12.14
C ARG A 20 -1.46 4.74 12.57
N GLN A 21 -1.16 4.62 13.86
CA GLN A 21 -0.32 3.56 14.39
C GLN A 21 -0.92 2.18 14.12
N ARG A 22 -2.18 1.97 14.49
CA ARG A 22 -2.84 0.66 14.32
C ARG A 22 -2.98 0.25 12.85
N TYR A 23 -3.33 1.18 11.97
CA TYR A 23 -3.50 0.90 10.54
C TYR A 23 -2.17 0.56 9.88
N ASN A 24 -1.11 1.31 10.17
CA ASN A 24 0.17 1.12 9.51
C ASN A 24 0.99 -0.04 10.08
N GLN A 25 0.92 -0.27 11.40
CA GLN A 25 1.85 -1.17 12.10
C GLN A 25 1.24 -2.51 12.49
N VAL A 26 -0.09 -2.59 12.65
CA VAL A 26 -0.73 -3.76 13.26
C VAL A 26 -1.70 -4.44 12.32
N ARG A 27 -2.47 -3.70 11.51
CA ARG A 27 -3.48 -4.31 10.65
C ARG A 27 -2.86 -4.87 9.36
N PRO A 28 -2.97 -6.19 9.12
CA PRO A 28 -2.72 -6.77 7.81
C PRO A 28 -3.64 -6.11 6.78
N HIS A 29 -3.08 -5.70 5.64
CA HIS A 29 -3.85 -5.12 4.56
C HIS A 29 -4.08 -6.17 3.48
N TRP A 30 -5.33 -6.61 3.30
CA TRP A 30 -5.73 -7.65 2.35
C TRP A 30 -5.31 -7.46 0.88
N ALA A 31 -4.97 -6.24 0.47
CA ALA A 31 -4.37 -5.97 -0.86
C ALA A 31 -2.84 -6.15 -0.92
N LEU A 32 -2.17 -6.17 0.23
CA LEU A 32 -0.72 -6.28 0.38
C LEU A 32 -0.34 -7.73 0.67
N ARG A 33 -0.65 -8.62 -0.28
CA ARG A 33 -0.44 -10.05 -0.08
C ARG A 33 0.98 -10.47 -0.47
N PRO A 34 1.67 -11.29 0.33
CA PRO A 34 2.91 -11.95 -0.10
C PRO A 34 2.70 -12.88 -1.30
N ALA A 35 3.81 -13.28 -1.93
CA ALA A 35 3.78 -14.23 -3.05
C ALA A 35 3.25 -15.62 -2.64
N GLU A 36 3.49 -16.01 -1.39
CA GLU A 36 3.04 -17.28 -0.81
C GLU A 36 1.70 -17.12 -0.08
N ASN A 37 1.08 -18.24 0.30
CA ASN A 37 -0.23 -18.29 0.97
C ASN A 37 -0.14 -17.90 2.46
N GLU A 38 0.63 -16.85 2.76
CA GLU A 38 0.86 -16.30 4.09
C GLU A 38 -0.14 -15.17 4.38
N ASP A 39 -0.16 -14.75 5.65
CA ASP A 39 -0.96 -13.61 6.09
C ASP A 39 -0.52 -12.32 5.35
N PRO A 40 -1.45 -11.41 5.05
CA PRO A 40 -1.11 -10.16 4.38
C PRO A 40 -0.13 -9.30 5.20
N TRP A 41 0.74 -8.57 4.51
CA TRP A 41 1.62 -7.61 5.15
C TRP A 41 0.86 -6.42 5.71
N THR A 42 1.46 -5.79 6.72
CA THR A 42 1.10 -4.45 7.17
C THR A 42 1.64 -3.39 6.20
N PRO A 43 1.05 -2.18 6.18
CA PRO A 43 1.60 -1.08 5.39
C PRO A 43 3.07 -0.75 5.71
N ALA A 44 3.48 -0.82 6.97
CA ALA A 44 4.87 -0.56 7.37
C ALA A 44 5.83 -1.59 6.75
N GLU A 45 5.48 -2.87 6.75
CA GLU A 45 6.30 -3.92 6.13
C GLU A 45 6.49 -3.71 4.62
N VAL A 46 5.48 -3.23 3.91
CA VAL A 46 5.60 -3.01 2.46
C VAL A 46 6.29 -1.68 2.15
N TYR A 47 5.80 -0.57 2.72
CA TYR A 47 6.24 0.76 2.30
C TYR A 47 7.50 1.25 3.01
N GLU A 48 7.74 0.84 4.26
CA GLU A 48 8.95 1.23 4.99
C GLU A 48 10.06 0.19 4.85
N GLN A 49 9.72 -1.10 4.91
CA GLN A 49 10.70 -2.19 4.87
C GLN A 49 10.91 -2.79 3.46
N GLY A 50 10.09 -2.40 2.48
CA GLY A 50 10.25 -2.81 1.09
C GLY A 50 9.86 -4.26 0.81
N ARG A 51 9.01 -4.90 1.63
CA ARG A 51 8.56 -6.27 1.36
C ARG A 51 7.78 -6.36 0.05
N THR A 52 8.05 -7.42 -0.70
CA THR A 52 7.39 -7.67 -1.98
C THR A 52 5.95 -8.15 -1.76
N ILE A 53 5.07 -7.69 -2.64
CA ILE A 53 3.67 -8.12 -2.73
C ILE A 53 3.38 -8.68 -4.12
N ILE A 54 2.34 -9.50 -4.21
CA ILE A 54 1.68 -9.84 -5.48
C ILE A 54 0.40 -9.04 -5.62
N ILE A 55 0.06 -8.68 -6.86
CA ILE A 55 -1.23 -8.04 -7.15
C ILE A 55 -2.34 -9.11 -7.06
N PRO A 56 -3.32 -8.97 -6.16
CA PRO A 56 -4.40 -9.93 -6.05
C PRO A 56 -5.20 -10.09 -7.34
N GLN A 57 -5.77 -11.29 -7.55
CA GLN A 57 -6.50 -11.61 -8.79
C GLN A 57 -7.67 -10.66 -9.09
N TRP A 58 -8.37 -10.21 -8.05
CA TRP A 58 -9.52 -9.31 -8.13
C TRP A 58 -9.16 -7.83 -8.43
N GLN A 59 -7.88 -7.45 -8.37
CA GLN A 59 -7.43 -6.09 -8.66
C GLN A 59 -7.08 -5.91 -10.14
N GLY A 60 -8.08 -6.03 -11.03
CA GLY A 60 -7.88 -5.89 -12.48
C GLY A 60 -7.26 -4.54 -12.88
N TRP A 61 -7.66 -3.46 -12.22
CA TRP A 61 -7.11 -2.12 -12.45
C TRP A 61 -5.62 -2.03 -12.10
N ALA A 62 -5.18 -2.69 -11.03
CA ALA A 62 -3.80 -2.63 -10.57
C ALA A 62 -2.86 -3.37 -11.53
N LYS A 63 -3.30 -4.53 -12.04
CA LYS A 63 -2.57 -5.27 -13.09
C LYS A 63 -2.39 -4.43 -14.36
N ALA A 64 -3.44 -3.74 -14.80
CA ALA A 64 -3.38 -2.86 -15.97
C ALA A 64 -2.44 -1.66 -15.73
N ALA A 65 -2.49 -1.06 -14.54
CA ALA A 65 -1.59 0.02 -14.15
C ALA A 65 -0.12 -0.43 -14.12
N GLN A 66 0.16 -1.61 -13.54
CA GLN A 66 1.51 -2.19 -13.52
C GLN A 66 2.06 -2.36 -14.94
N LYS A 67 1.30 -2.99 -15.84
CA LYS A 67 1.71 -3.18 -17.24
C LYS A 67 2.06 -1.85 -17.92
N LYS A 68 1.25 -0.81 -17.71
CA LYS A 68 1.51 0.52 -18.29
C LYS A 68 2.79 1.15 -17.73
N LEU A 69 3.09 0.95 -16.45
CA LEU A 69 4.32 1.44 -15.83
C LEU A 69 5.55 0.72 -16.38
N GLU A 70 5.46 -0.60 -16.55
CA GLU A 70 6.52 -1.42 -17.15
C GLU A 70 6.83 -0.95 -18.58
N GLU A 71 5.80 -0.77 -19.42
CA GLU A 71 5.96 -0.24 -20.79
C GLU A 71 6.64 1.16 -20.81
N GLN A 72 6.30 2.03 -19.86
CA GLN A 72 6.91 3.36 -19.76
C GLN A 72 8.37 3.32 -19.30
N LEU A 73 8.69 2.44 -18.35
CA LEU A 73 10.05 2.23 -17.85
C LEU A 73 10.96 1.66 -18.95
N ASP A 74 10.47 0.68 -19.70
CA ASP A 74 11.20 0.08 -20.82
C ASP A 74 11.50 1.10 -21.91
N ARG A 75 10.50 1.92 -22.29
CA ARG A 75 10.71 3.01 -23.26
C ARG A 75 11.77 3.99 -22.78
N THR A 76 11.69 4.42 -21.52
CA THR A 76 12.64 5.38 -20.95
C THR A 76 14.06 4.81 -20.88
N ASN A 77 14.21 3.54 -20.54
CA ASN A 77 15.51 2.87 -20.52
C ASN A 77 16.10 2.73 -21.93
N GLY A 78 15.27 2.42 -22.93
CA GLY A 78 15.70 2.38 -24.34
C GLY A 78 16.20 3.73 -24.84
N GLU A 79 15.50 4.82 -24.50
CA GLU A 79 15.92 6.19 -24.82
C GLU A 79 17.26 6.57 -24.16
N ARG A 80 17.50 6.14 -22.91
CA ARG A 80 18.76 6.40 -22.18
C ARG A 80 19.95 5.60 -22.71
N LEU A 81 19.71 4.40 -23.24
CA LEU A 81 20.77 3.55 -23.80
C LEU A 81 21.13 3.93 -25.25
N ALA A 82 20.25 4.67 -25.93
CA ALA A 82 20.45 5.16 -27.30
C ALA A 82 21.07 6.56 -27.37
N ALA A 83 21.26 7.24 -26.22
CA ALA A 83 21.87 8.56 -26.08
C ALA A 83 23.32 8.45 -25.58
#